data_AF-A0A9E5UPG3-F1
#
_entry.id   AF-A0A9E5UPG3-F1
#
_cell.length_a   1.000
_cell.length_b   1.000
_cell.length_c   1.000
_cell.angle_alpha   90.00
_cell.angle_beta   90.00
_cell.angle_gamma   90.00
#
_symmetry.space_group_name_H-M   'P 1'
#
loop_
_entity.id
_entity.type
_entity.pdbx_description
1 polymer ?
#
loop_
_entity_poly.entity_id
_entity_poly.type
_entity_poly.pdbx_seq_one_letter_code
_entity_poly.pdbx_strand_id
1 'polypeptide(L)'
;MGRADWVLLLATVAWGATFVLVQDAIAIMPPFTFIGVRFIAAAILIAPLVLRQHVAWRSPKLWWAGASVGIWLSLGYILQTFGLLYTSAARAGFITGLSVLF
;
A
#
# COMPACT_ATOMS: atom_id res chain seq x y z
N MET A 1 22.51 -13.56 12.38
CA MET A 1 21.51 -12.64 11.82
C MET A 1 21.84 -11.23 12.26
N GLY A 2 22.11 -10.34 11.30
CA GLY A 2 22.37 -8.93 11.57
C GLY A 2 21.09 -8.13 11.80
N ARG A 3 21.23 -6.85 12.16
CA ARG A 3 20.08 -5.93 12.33
C ARG A 3 19.25 -5.78 11.04
N ALA A 4 19.89 -5.82 9.88
CA ALA A 4 19.22 -5.73 8.58
C ALA A 4 18.32 -6.95 8.31
N ASP A 5 18.80 -8.16 8.61
CA ASP A 5 18.05 -9.41 8.40
C ASP A 5 16.73 -9.40 9.18
N TRP A 6 16.75 -8.89 10.42
CA TRP A 6 15.55 -8.75 11.24
C TRP A 6 14.55 -7.74 10.69
N VAL A 7 15.03 -6.59 10.20
CA VAL A 7 14.16 -5.57 9.60
C VAL A 7 13.48 -6.11 8.34
N LEU A 8 14.22 -6.83 7.50
CA LEU A 8 13.68 -7.46 6.30
C LEU A 8 12.64 -8.53 6.65
N LEU A 9 12.93 -9.39 7.62
CA LEU A 9 12.00 -10.42 8.07
C LEU A 9 10.70 -9.80 8.59
N LEU A 10 10.77 -8.77 9.43
CA LEU A 10 9.60 -8.07 9.93
C LEU A 10 8.80 -7.40 8.81
N ALA A 11 9.47 -6.77 7.85
CA ALA A 11 8.81 -6.16 6.70
C ALA A 11 8.07 -7.21 5.85
N THR A 12 8.68 -8.38 5.60
CA THR A 12 8.06 -9.48 4.87
C THR A 12 6.85 -10.04 5.61
N VAL A 13 6.94 -10.23 6.93
CA VAL A 13 5.81 -10.69 7.76
C VAL A 13 4.67 -9.67 7.73
N ALA A 14 4.97 -8.38 7.92
CA ALA A 14 3.96 -7.32 7.88
C ALA A 14 3.27 -7.25 6.51
N TRP A 15 4.05 -7.38 5.43
CA TRP A 15 3.52 -7.40 4.07
C TRP A 15 2.61 -8.62 3.83
N GLY A 16 3.04 -9.83 4.21
CA GLY A 16 2.25 -11.05 4.04
C GLY A 16 0.96 -11.04 4.86
N ALA A 17 1.02 -10.61 6.12
CA ALA A 17 -0.14 -10.50 7.01
C ALA A 17 -1.21 -9.54 6.47
N THR A 18 -0.80 -8.51 5.72
CA THR A 18 -1.72 -7.53 5.15
C THR A 18 -2.76 -8.18 4.23
N PHE A 19 -2.42 -9.23 3.48
CA PHE A 19 -3.40 -9.89 2.58
C PHE A 19 -4.56 -10.51 3.36
N VAL A 20 -4.27 -11.16 4.50
CA VAL A 20 -5.29 -11.76 5.37
C VAL A 20 -6.16 -10.67 5.98
N LEU A 21 -5.54 -9.64 6.55
CA LEU A 21 -6.27 -8.51 7.16
C LEU A 21 -7.15 -7.76 6.16
N VAL A 22 -6.68 -7.56 4.93
CA VAL A 22 -7.47 -6.91 3.87
C VAL A 22 -8.62 -7.80 3.45
N GLN A 23 -8.41 -9.11 3.29
CA GLN A 23 -9.47 -10.06 2.94
C GLN A 23 -10.58 -10.07 3.99
N ASP A 24 -10.22 -10.05 5.28
CA ASP A 24 -11.19 -9.96 6.38
C ASP A 24 -11.92 -8.59 6.39
N ALA A 25 -11.19 -7.50 6.15
CA ALA A 25 -11.77 -6.15 6.13
C ALA A 25 -12.77 -5.97 4.98
N ILE A 26 -12.49 -6.49 3.78
CA ILE A 26 -13.39 -6.35 2.64
C ILE A 26 -14.61 -7.28 2.72
N ALA A 27 -14.62 -8.24 3.66
CA ALA A 27 -15.81 -9.04 3.95
C ALA A 27 -16.89 -8.23 4.71
N ILE A 28 -16.49 -7.16 5.41
CA ILE A 28 -17.40 -6.30 6.19
C ILE A 28 -17.53 -4.88 5.62
N MET A 29 -16.70 -4.51 4.63
CA MET A 29 -16.62 -3.16 4.09
C MET A 29 -16.38 -3.19 2.57
N PRO A 30 -17.07 -2.38 1.76
CA PRO A 30 -16.82 -2.33 0.33
C PRO A 30 -15.36 -1.96 -0.01
N PRO A 31 -14.74 -2.56 -1.05
CA PRO A 31 -13.33 -2.35 -1.39
C PRO A 31 -12.93 -0.89 -1.58
N PHE A 32 -13.75 -0.09 -2.28
CA PHE A 32 -13.45 1.33 -2.51
C PHE A 32 -13.41 2.12 -1.21
N THR A 33 -14.35 1.84 -0.29
CA THR A 33 -14.39 2.51 1.00
C THR A 33 -13.17 2.11 1.84
N PHE A 34 -12.81 0.82 1.87
CA PHE A 34 -11.63 0.34 2.59
C PHE A 34 -10.34 1.02 2.09
N ILE A 35 -10.14 1.08 0.78
CA ILE A 35 -8.98 1.72 0.15
C ILE A 35 -8.97 3.22 0.44
N GLY A 36 -10.12 3.89 0.32
CA GLY A 36 -10.25 5.32 0.62
C GLY A 36 -9.83 5.65 2.05
N VAL A 37 -10.36 4.91 3.03
CA VAL A 37 -9.98 5.06 4.44
C VAL A 37 -8.49 4.79 4.65
N ARG A 38 -7.95 3.71 4.05
CA ARG A 38 -6.53 3.36 4.15
C ARG A 38 -5.62 4.48 3.64
N PHE A 39 -5.90 5.05 2.47
CA PHE A 39 -5.08 6.12 1.91
C PHE A 39 -5.24 7.45 2.65
N ILE A 40 -6.45 7.80 3.10
CA ILE A 40 -6.68 9.00 3.92
C ILE A 40 -5.93 8.88 5.25
N ALA A 41 -6.01 7.72 5.93
CA ALA A 41 -5.29 7.48 7.16
C ALA A 41 -3.77 7.57 6.96
N ALA A 42 -3.25 6.97 5.88
CA ALA A 42 -1.83 7.07 5.53
C ALA A 42 -1.40 8.52 5.24
N ALA A 43 -2.23 9.29 4.52
CA ALA A 43 -1.96 10.70 4.23
C ALA A 43 -1.92 11.54 5.51
N ILE A 44 -2.86 11.36 6.43
CA ILE A 44 -2.89 12.05 7.73
C ILE A 44 -1.65 11.69 8.56
N LEU A 45 -1.29 10.41 8.60
CA LEU A 45 -0.14 9.94 9.38
C LEU A 45 1.19 10.52 8.88
N ILE A 46 1.33 10.66 7.55
CA ILE A 46 2.56 11.14 6.91
C ILE A 46 2.59 12.68 6.78
N ALA A 47 1.44 13.35 6.82
CA ALA A 47 1.33 14.80 6.62
C ALA A 47 2.27 15.64 7.50
N PRO A 48 2.43 15.39 8.82
CA PRO A 48 3.33 16.17 9.66
C PRO A 48 4.79 16.10 9.21
N LEU A 49 5.23 14.96 8.68
CA LEU A 49 6.59 14.78 8.18
C LEU A 49 6.81 15.56 6.89
N VAL A 50 5.83 15.53 5.97
CA VAL A 50 5.89 16.26 4.70
C VAL A 50 5.80 17.77 4.93
N LEU A 51 4.96 18.22 5.86
CA LEU A 51 4.83 19.63 6.23
C LEU A 51 6.12 20.22 6.81
N ARG A 52 6.94 19.41 7.50
CA ARG A 52 8.26 19.81 7.99
C ARG A 52 9.32 19.91 6.88
N GLN A 53 9.11 19.26 5.74
CA GLN A 53 10.04 19.28 4.61
C GLN A 53 9.69 20.41 3.64
N HIS A 54 10.33 21.57 3.79
CA HIS A 54 10.11 22.76 2.95
C HIS A 54 10.32 22.54 1.44
N VAL A 55 11.06 21.49 1.06
CA VAL A 55 11.38 21.16 -0.34
C VAL A 55 10.15 20.63 -1.09
N ALA A 56 9.24 19.94 -0.41
CA ALA A 56 8.07 19.31 -1.03
C ALA A 56 7.07 20.33 -1.61
N TRP A 57 6.99 21.50 -0.98
CA TRP A 57 5.95 22.51 -1.24
C TRP A 57 6.32 23.50 -2.35
N ARG A 58 7.60 23.59 -2.71
CA ARG A 58 8.11 24.64 -3.61
C ARG A 58 8.15 24.26 -5.09
N SER A 59 7.97 22.99 -5.44
CA SER A 59 8.09 22.52 -6.83
C SER A 59 6.77 21.94 -7.35
N PRO A 60 6.09 22.62 -8.29
CA PRO A 60 4.92 22.08 -8.97
C PRO A 60 5.21 20.74 -9.68
N LYS A 61 6.46 20.53 -10.12
CA LYS A 61 6.91 19.29 -10.74
C LYS A 61 6.83 18.10 -9.76
N LEU A 62 7.13 18.33 -8.48
CA LEU A 62 7.07 17.29 -7.46
C LEU A 62 5.63 16.89 -7.13
N TRP A 63 4.71 17.85 -7.13
CA TRP A 63 3.27 17.57 -7.00
C TRP A 63 2.75 16.72 -8.15
N TRP A 64 3.11 17.06 -9.39
CA TRP A 64 2.72 16.24 -10.56
C TRP A 64 3.31 14.83 -10.53
N ALA A 65 4.59 14.70 -10.14
CA ALA A 65 5.22 13.39 -9.98
C ALA A 65 4.53 12.56 -8.89
N GLY A 66 4.25 13.16 -7.73
CA GLY A 66 3.54 12.53 -6.62
C GLY A 66 2.12 12.11 -7.00
N ALA A 67 1.37 12.98 -7.69
CA ALA A 67 0.02 12.68 -8.18
C ALA A 67 0.04 11.51 -9.18
N SER A 68 0.99 11.51 -10.11
CA SER A 68 1.14 10.45 -11.12
C SER A 68 1.42 9.09 -10.46
N VAL A 69 2.40 9.04 -9.54
CA VAL A 69 2.72 7.80 -8.79
C VAL A 69 1.54 7.38 -7.91
N GLY A 70 0.88 8.33 -7.25
CA GLY A 70 -0.28 8.07 -6.39
C GLY A 70 -1.46 7.46 -7.16
N ILE A 71 -1.74 7.93 -8.38
CA ILE A 71 -2.79 7.37 -9.24
C ILE A 71 -2.47 5.92 -9.60
N TRP A 72 -1.27 5.64 -10.12
CA TRP A 72 -0.88 4.28 -10.50
C TRP A 72 -0.86 3.32 -9.30
N LEU A 73 -0.35 3.79 -8.16
CA LEU A 73 -0.36 3.02 -6.92
C LEU A 73 -1.80 2.71 -6.48
N SER A 74 -2.69 3.70 -6.50
CA SER A 74 -4.10 3.52 -6.10
C SER A 74 -4.82 2.55 -7.03
N LEU A 75 -4.59 2.63 -8.34
CA LEU A 75 -5.14 1.68 -9.30
C LEU A 75 -4.65 0.26 -9.02
N GLY A 76 -3.36 0.08 -8.74
CA GLY A 76 -2.80 -1.21 -8.33
C GLY A 76 -3.47 -1.78 -7.08
N TYR A 77 -3.65 -0.94 -6.05
CA TYR A 77 -4.36 -1.35 -4.82
C TYR A 77 -5.83 -1.68 -5.06
N ILE A 78 -6.53 -0.93 -5.91
CA ILE A 78 -7.92 -1.21 -6.30
C ILE A 78 -7.99 -2.59 -6.95
N LEU A 79 -7.20 -2.82 -8.00
CA LEU A 79 -7.18 -4.08 -8.72
C LEU A 79 -6.84 -5.26 -7.80
N GLN A 80 -5.82 -5.11 -6.94
CA GLN A 80 -5.43 -6.14 -5.97
C GLN A 80 -6.53 -6.43 -4.95
N THR A 81 -7.16 -5.40 -4.39
CA THR A 81 -8.21 -5.55 -3.36
C THR A 81 -9.48 -6.16 -3.95
N PHE A 82 -9.85 -5.78 -5.18
CA PHE A 82 -10.92 -6.47 -5.90
C PHE A 82 -10.56 -7.91 -6.21
N GLY A 83 -9.31 -8.20 -6.59
CA GLY A 83 -8.82 -9.56 -6.77
C GLY A 83 -9.01 -10.44 -5.52
N LEU A 84 -8.80 -9.87 -4.32
CA LEU A 84 -9.02 -10.55 -3.04
C LEU A 84 -10.47 -10.93 -2.76
N LEU A 85 -11.46 -10.36 -3.46
CA LEU A 85 -12.86 -10.83 -3.37
C LEU A 85 -13.05 -12.19 -4.05
N TYR A 86 -12.19 -12.52 -5.02
CA TYR A 86 -12.34 -13.71 -5.88
C TYR A 86 -11.28 -14.78 -5.63
N THR A 87 -10.29 -14.50 -4.78
CA THR A 87 -9.16 -15.41 -4.51
C THR A 87 -8.78 -15.36 -3.04
N SER A 88 -7.96 -16.32 -2.59
CA SER A 88 -7.46 -16.34 -1.22
C SER A 88 -6.25 -15.43 -1.03
N ALA A 89 -6.04 -14.93 0.19
CA ALA A 89 -4.88 -14.15 0.59
C ALA A 89 -3.55 -14.80 0.19
N ALA A 90 -3.43 -16.13 0.34
CA ALA A 90 -2.25 -16.87 -0.07
C ALA A 90 -1.99 -16.80 -1.59
N ARG A 91 -3.03 -16.96 -2.42
CA ARG A 91 -2.92 -16.88 -3.87
C ARG A 91 -2.64 -15.44 -4.34
N ALA A 92 -3.32 -14.45 -3.76
CA ALA A 92 -3.10 -13.05 -4.06
C ALA A 92 -1.67 -12.60 -3.68
N GLY A 93 -1.20 -13.00 -2.50
CA GLY A 93 0.16 -12.74 -2.04
C GLY A 93 1.21 -13.39 -2.94
N PHE A 94 1.00 -14.65 -3.34
CA PHE A 94 1.88 -15.33 -4.28
C PHE A 94 1.97 -14.60 -5.62
N ILE A 95 0.82 -14.28 -6.23
CA ILE A 95 0.77 -13.55 -7.52
C ILE A 95 1.45 -12.18 -7.42
N THR A 96 1.21 -11.44 -6.33
CA THR A 96 1.85 -10.14 -6.12
C THR A 96 3.36 -10.30 -5.95
N GLY A 97 3.82 -11.33 -5.24
CA GLY A 97 5.24 -11.60 -5.04
C GLY A 97 6.01 -11.93 -6.33
N LEU A 98 5.33 -12.48 -7.35
CA LEU A 98 5.93 -12.74 -8.66
C LEU A 98 6.32 -11.45 -9.40
N SER A 99 5.81 -10.28 -9.01
CA SER A 99 6.17 -9.00 -9.63
C SER A 99 7.64 -8.62 -9.44
N VAL A 100 8.40 -9.33 -8.60
CA VAL A 100 9.84 -9.12 -8.45
C VAL A 100 10.62 -9.77 -9.61
N LEU A 101 10.02 -10.76 -10.29
CA LEU A 101 10.65 -11.48 -11.40
C LEU A 101 10.46 -10.77 -12.74
N PHE A 102 9.52 -9.83 -12.83
CA PHE A 102 9.12 -9.13 -14.05
C PHE A 102 9.36 -7.63 -13.90
#